data_AF-L1IFM4-F1
#
_entry.id   AF-L1IFM4-F1
#
_cell.length_a   1.000
_cell.length_b   1.000
_cell.length_c   1.000
_cell.angle_alpha   90.00
_cell.angle_beta   90.00
_cell.angle_gamma   90.00
#
_symmetry.space_group_name_H-M   'P 1'
#
loop_
_entity.id
_entity.type
_entity.pdbx_description
1 polymer ?
#
loop_
_entity_poly.entity_id
_entity_poly.type
_entity_poly.pdbx_seq_one_letter_code
_entity_poly.pdbx_strand_id
1 'polypeptide(L)'
;MIQKYIEGFEYNFTGENFFNVKGVRQNQSLFRVLEVAKRVIRECLPIKCVEAVYLGIYLTQTMSDIERLPVIFNSEIDGHKYGHIVLVIRYNCKLGAIGLSRRPDLMFKECEYNSLSEILLEYKRSYERWSHRLHKIKIGNLIPHEASRRVSAVPS
;
A
#
# COMPACT_ATOMS: atom_id res chain seq x y z
N MET A 1 15.65 0.91 2.38
CA MET A 1 15.61 0.01 3.56
C MET A 1 14.20 -0.50 3.86
N ILE A 2 13.18 0.37 3.87
CA ILE A 2 11.77 -0.02 4.13
C ILE A 2 11.28 -1.15 3.20
N GLN A 3 11.46 -1.01 1.89
CA GLN A 3 11.01 -2.04 0.94
C GLN A 3 11.66 -3.41 1.22
N LYS A 4 12.99 -3.45 1.44
CA LYS A 4 13.70 -4.69 1.78
C LYS A 4 13.17 -5.34 3.06
N TYR A 5 12.78 -4.53 4.05
CA TYR A 5 12.16 -5.04 5.28
C TYR A 5 10.78 -5.66 5.01
N ILE A 6 9.95 -5.02 4.18
CA ILE A 6 8.63 -5.56 3.77
C ILE A 6 8.80 -6.87 2.98
N GLU A 7 9.77 -6.93 2.08
CA GLU A 7 10.07 -8.13 1.30
C GLU A 7 10.55 -9.31 2.16
N GLY A 8 11.18 -9.04 3.30
CA GLY A 8 11.62 -10.06 4.25
C GLY A 8 10.48 -10.87 4.88
N PHE A 9 9.22 -10.40 4.80
CA PHE A 9 8.06 -11.20 5.20
C PHE A 9 7.64 -12.23 4.13
N GLU A 10 8.09 -12.08 2.89
CA GLU A 10 7.66 -12.88 1.73
C GLU A 10 6.18 -12.73 1.36
N TYR A 11 5.86 -13.01 0.10
CA TYR A 11 4.48 -13.00 -0.38
C TYR A 11 3.74 -14.25 0.08
N ASN A 12 2.55 -14.08 0.66
CA ASN A 12 1.73 -15.20 1.11
C ASN A 12 1.01 -15.91 -0.06
N PHE A 13 1.48 -17.12 -0.40
CA PHE A 13 0.89 -18.00 -1.41
C PHE A 13 -0.10 -19.05 -0.86
N THR A 14 -0.26 -19.16 0.47
CA THR A 14 -1.03 -20.24 1.12
C THR A 14 -2.55 -20.16 0.89
N GLY A 15 -3.04 -18.99 0.46
CA GLY A 15 -4.48 -18.72 0.33
C GLY A 15 -5.13 -18.26 1.64
N GLU A 16 -4.52 -18.52 2.79
CA GLU A 16 -5.02 -18.08 4.09
C GLU A 16 -4.83 -16.56 4.29
N ASN A 17 -5.64 -15.97 5.17
CA ASN A 17 -5.57 -14.56 5.55
C ASN A 17 -5.25 -14.43 7.04
N PHE A 18 -3.96 -14.45 7.41
CA PHE A 18 -3.51 -14.44 8.80
C PHE A 18 -3.96 -13.21 9.61
N PHE A 19 -4.09 -12.05 8.95
CA PHE A 19 -4.35 -10.76 9.62
C PHE A 19 -5.77 -10.19 9.43
N ASN A 20 -6.66 -10.90 8.73
CA ASN A 20 -8.07 -10.53 8.47
C ASN A 20 -8.26 -9.06 8.04
N VAL A 21 -7.52 -8.64 7.02
CA VAL A 21 -7.63 -7.30 6.42
C VAL A 21 -8.64 -7.29 5.27
N LYS A 22 -9.52 -6.28 5.23
CA LYS A 22 -10.54 -6.11 4.17
C LYS A 22 -10.20 -4.98 3.18
N GLY A 23 -8.91 -4.66 3.01
CA GLY A 23 -8.40 -3.56 2.19
C GLY A 23 -8.17 -2.24 2.96
N VAL A 24 -7.66 -1.21 2.28
CA VAL A 24 -7.57 0.17 2.79
C VAL A 24 -8.85 0.92 2.42
N ARG A 25 -9.58 1.46 3.39
CA ARG A 25 -10.81 2.26 3.14
C ARG A 25 -10.58 3.73 3.50
N GLN A 26 -11.24 4.65 2.79
CA GLN A 26 -11.14 6.10 3.02
C GLN A 26 -11.45 6.50 4.48
N ASN A 27 -12.42 5.82 5.12
CA ASN A 27 -12.80 6.08 6.51
C ASN A 27 -12.21 5.05 7.49
N GLN A 28 -11.21 4.28 7.06
CA GLN A 28 -10.56 3.35 7.96
C GLN A 28 -9.76 4.12 9.00
N SER A 29 -10.01 3.84 10.28
CA SER A 29 -9.22 4.42 11.36
C SER A 29 -7.74 4.06 11.19
N LEU A 30 -6.88 5.08 11.17
CA LEU A 30 -5.43 4.91 11.14
C LEU A 30 -4.95 4.02 12.30
N PHE A 31 -5.60 4.13 13.47
CA PHE A 31 -5.32 3.27 14.62
C PHE A 31 -5.40 1.78 14.26
N ARG A 32 -6.44 1.35 13.52
CA ARG A 32 -6.58 -0.05 13.10
C ARG A 32 -5.48 -0.48 12.14
N VAL A 33 -5.08 0.39 11.23
CA VAL A 33 -3.97 0.13 10.29
C VAL A 33 -2.68 -0.11 11.06
N LEU A 34 -2.37 0.76 12.03
CA LEU A 34 -1.18 0.66 12.87
C LEU A 34 -1.19 -0.58 13.76
N GLU A 35 -2.33 -0.93 14.36
CA GLU A 35 -2.44 -2.14 15.20
C GLU A 35 -2.22 -3.42 14.40
N VAL A 36 -2.74 -3.51 13.18
CA VAL A 36 -2.48 -4.65 12.31
C VAL A 36 -1.01 -4.69 11.89
N ALA A 37 -0.40 -3.55 11.55
CA ALA A 37 1.03 -3.50 11.22
C ALA A 37 1.92 -3.99 12.37
N LYS A 38 1.62 -3.59 13.62
CA LYS A 38 2.31 -4.12 14.81
C LYS A 38 2.16 -5.63 14.96
N ARG A 39 0.96 -6.15 14.69
CA ARG A 39 0.72 -7.60 14.71
C ARG A 39 1.53 -8.33 13.64
N VAL A 40 1.60 -7.79 12.42
CA VAL A 40 2.43 -8.35 11.34
C VAL A 40 3.89 -8.44 11.79
N ILE A 41 4.44 -7.35 12.34
CA ILE A 41 5.82 -7.32 12.85
C ILE A 41 6.05 -8.34 13.97
N ARG A 42 5.07 -8.52 14.86
CA ARG A 42 5.18 -9.46 15.99
C ARG A 42 5.07 -10.92 15.55
N GLU A 43 4.18 -11.21 14.60
CA GLU A 43 3.86 -12.58 14.20
C GLU A 43 4.81 -13.09 13.11
N CYS A 44 5.49 -12.20 12.35
CA CYS A 44 6.49 -12.54 11.34
C CYS A 44 5.99 -13.57 10.29
N LEU A 45 4.70 -13.54 9.97
CA LEU A 45 4.09 -14.43 8.99
C LEU A 45 4.10 -13.79 7.58
N PRO A 46 4.06 -14.62 6.52
CA PRO A 46 3.91 -14.12 5.15
C PRO A 46 2.71 -13.20 4.95
N ILE A 47 2.88 -12.18 4.11
CA ILE A 47 1.88 -11.10 3.93
C ILE A 47 1.43 -10.94 2.48
N LYS A 48 0.31 -10.23 2.27
CA LYS A 48 -0.15 -9.83 0.93
C LYS A 48 -0.01 -8.31 0.76
N CYS A 49 -0.42 -7.82 -0.40
CA CYS A 49 -0.32 -6.41 -0.78
C CYS A 49 -0.98 -5.44 0.20
N VAL A 50 -2.09 -5.82 0.85
CA VAL A 50 -2.79 -4.93 1.81
C VAL A 50 -1.99 -4.77 3.09
N GLU A 51 -1.50 -5.86 3.67
CA GLU A 51 -0.67 -5.84 4.87
C GLU A 51 0.66 -5.11 4.61
N ALA A 52 1.25 -5.28 3.41
CA ALA A 52 2.44 -4.54 3.00
C ALA A 52 2.21 -3.03 2.98
N VAL A 53 1.03 -2.56 2.51
CA VAL A 53 0.65 -1.15 2.58
C VAL A 53 0.50 -0.69 4.04
N TYR A 54 -0.05 -1.53 4.92
CA TYR A 54 -0.18 -1.19 6.34
C TYR A 54 1.18 -1.07 7.03
N LEU A 55 2.11 -1.99 6.75
CA LEU A 55 3.51 -1.89 7.18
C LEU A 55 4.15 -0.62 6.63
N GLY A 56 3.98 -0.34 5.34
CA GLY A 56 4.49 0.87 4.71
C GLY A 56 4.04 2.13 5.44
N ILE A 57 2.75 2.22 5.77
CA ILE A 57 2.17 3.33 6.55
C ILE A 57 2.80 3.41 7.94
N TYR A 58 2.91 2.28 8.65
CA TYR A 58 3.47 2.22 10.00
C TYR A 58 4.95 2.65 10.03
N LEU A 59 5.78 2.14 9.12
CA LEU A 59 7.22 2.37 9.07
C LEU A 59 7.60 3.79 8.65
N THR A 60 6.68 4.51 8.01
CA THR A 60 6.87 5.90 7.55
C THR A 60 6.11 6.92 8.41
N GLN A 61 5.53 6.48 9.54
CA GLN A 61 4.66 7.34 10.34
C GLN A 61 5.38 8.56 10.91
N THR A 62 6.65 8.41 11.31
CA THR A 62 7.48 9.48 11.87
C THR A 62 8.22 10.30 10.81
N MET A 63 8.01 10.01 9.52
CA MET A 63 8.70 10.66 8.41
C MET A 63 7.80 11.75 7.80
N SER A 64 7.74 12.92 8.41
CA SER A 64 6.86 14.04 8.00
C SER A 64 7.06 14.51 6.57
N ASP A 65 8.25 14.29 6.01
CA ASP A 65 8.62 14.73 4.66
C ASP A 65 8.12 13.75 3.57
N ILE A 66 7.47 12.66 3.98
CA ILE A 66 6.95 11.62 3.09
C ILE A 66 5.43 11.65 3.09
N GLU A 67 4.84 12.08 1.99
CA GLU A 67 3.40 11.89 1.80
C GLU A 67 3.09 10.48 1.34
N ARG A 68 1.94 9.95 1.76
CA ARG A 68 1.58 8.54 1.58
C ARG A 68 0.18 8.46 0.99
N LEU A 69 0.07 7.79 -0.16
CA LEU A 69 -1.14 7.73 -0.97
C LEU A 69 -1.40 6.28 -1.40
N PRO A 70 -2.42 5.59 -0.86
CA PRO A 70 -2.74 4.24 -1.29
C PRO A 70 -3.37 4.26 -2.69
N VAL A 71 -2.89 3.40 -3.57
CA VAL A 71 -3.40 3.24 -4.93
C VAL A 71 -3.81 1.80 -5.17
N ILE A 72 -5.07 1.60 -5.54
CA ILE A 72 -5.66 0.29 -5.81
C ILE A 72 -5.86 0.11 -7.31
N PHE A 73 -5.32 -0.97 -7.83
CA PHE A 73 -5.45 -1.41 -9.22
C PHE A 73 -6.44 -2.58 -9.29
N ASN A 74 -7.38 -2.50 -10.23
CA ASN A 74 -8.29 -3.59 -10.56
C ASN A 74 -8.00 -4.00 -12.00
N SER A 75 -7.54 -5.22 -12.17
CA SER A 75 -7.15 -5.77 -13.47
C SER A 75 -7.87 -7.09 -13.75
N GLU A 76 -7.75 -7.57 -14.97
CA GLU A 76 -8.39 -8.80 -15.44
C GLU A 76 -7.43 -9.61 -16.32
N ILE A 77 -7.45 -10.93 -16.18
CA ILE A 77 -6.87 -11.89 -17.13
C ILE A 77 -7.97 -12.91 -17.43
N ASP A 78 -8.29 -13.15 -18.69
CA ASP A 78 -9.24 -14.18 -19.12
C ASP A 78 -10.56 -14.16 -18.34
N GLY A 79 -11.13 -12.97 -18.14
CA GLY A 79 -12.38 -12.74 -17.39
C GLY A 79 -12.26 -12.81 -15.86
N HIS A 80 -11.10 -13.21 -15.32
CA HIS A 80 -10.84 -13.26 -13.88
C HIS A 80 -10.33 -11.91 -13.37
N LYS A 81 -10.99 -11.35 -12.36
CA LYS A 81 -10.66 -10.05 -11.79
C LYS A 81 -9.67 -10.17 -10.63
N TYR A 82 -8.70 -9.26 -10.60
CA TYR A 82 -7.66 -9.18 -9.59
C TYR A 82 -7.64 -7.77 -8.97
N GLY A 83 -7.59 -7.73 -7.64
CA GLY A 83 -7.35 -6.50 -6.88
C GLY A 83 -5.91 -6.48 -6.36
N HIS A 84 -5.24 -5.35 -6.53
CA HIS A 84 -3.89 -5.14 -6.04
C HIS A 84 -3.72 -3.71 -5.51
N ILE A 85 -2.90 -3.50 -4.48
CA ILE A 85 -2.70 -2.19 -3.85
C ILE A 85 -1.23 -1.94 -3.56
N VAL A 86 -0.79 -0.71 -3.76
CA VAL A 86 0.52 -0.20 -3.36
C VAL A 86 0.37 1.10 -2.59
N LEU A 87 1.40 1.49 -1.84
CA LEU A 87 1.48 2.80 -1.23
C LEU A 87 2.41 3.67 -2.08
N VAL A 88 1.83 4.56 -2.87
CA VAL A 88 2.59 5.61 -3.55
C VAL A 88 3.09 6.59 -2.49
N ILE A 89 4.36 6.96 -2.58
CA ILE A 89 4.99 7.91 -1.68
C ILE A 89 5.52 9.11 -2.45
N ARG A 90 5.44 10.31 -1.86
CA ARG A 90 6.11 11.50 -2.38
C ARG A 90 7.21 11.91 -1.42
N TYR A 91 8.43 12.04 -1.92
CA TYR A 91 9.60 12.48 -1.18
C TYR A 91 10.47 13.37 -2.07
N ASN A 92 10.91 14.53 -1.59
CA ASN A 92 11.68 15.52 -2.36
C ASN A 92 11.07 15.82 -3.74
N CYS A 93 9.75 16.07 -3.79
CA CYS A 93 8.98 16.34 -5.02
C CYS A 93 8.97 15.20 -6.05
N LYS A 94 9.56 14.04 -5.75
CA LYS A 94 9.51 12.84 -6.57
C LYS A 94 8.54 11.82 -6.00
N LEU A 95 7.92 11.07 -6.88
CA LEU A 95 7.01 9.98 -6.53
C LEU A 95 7.71 8.64 -6.70
N GLY A 96 7.41 7.72 -5.80
CA GLY A 96 7.79 6.32 -5.85
C GLY A 96 6.69 5.45 -5.27
N ALA A 97 6.95 4.17 -5.04
CA ALA A 97 5.97 3.29 -4.42
C ALA A 97 6.64 2.21 -3.58
N ILE A 98 5.98 1.87 -2.48
CA ILE A 98 6.30 0.70 -1.65
C ILE A 98 5.10 -0.25 -1.62
N GLY A 99 5.36 -1.53 -1.50
CA GLY A 99 4.31 -2.54 -1.50
C GLY A 99 4.88 -3.94 -1.68
N LEU A 100 3.98 -4.90 -1.86
CA LEU A 100 4.35 -6.29 -2.09
C LEU A 100 3.42 -6.92 -3.12
N SER A 101 4.02 -7.64 -4.06
CA SER A 101 3.31 -8.30 -5.15
C SER A 101 3.98 -9.64 -5.46
N ARG A 102 3.24 -10.50 -6.15
CA ARG A 102 3.79 -11.72 -6.76
C ARG A 102 4.72 -11.41 -7.93
N ARG A 103 4.64 -10.19 -8.48
CA ARG A 103 5.45 -9.72 -9.60
C ARG A 103 6.30 -8.53 -9.16
N PRO A 104 7.63 -8.56 -9.36
CA PRO A 104 8.52 -7.54 -8.82
C PRO A 104 8.30 -6.15 -9.42
N ASP A 105 7.88 -6.09 -10.69
CA ASP A 105 7.56 -4.85 -11.40
C ASP A 105 6.18 -4.26 -11.03
N LEU A 106 5.40 -4.97 -10.22
CA LEU A 106 4.11 -4.52 -9.69
C LEU A 106 4.19 -4.15 -8.20
N MET A 107 5.36 -3.89 -7.61
CA MET A 107 5.46 -3.54 -6.18
C MET A 107 6.27 -2.26 -5.91
N PHE A 108 7.60 -2.34 -5.91
CA PHE A 108 8.47 -1.23 -5.59
C PHE A 108 8.73 -0.40 -6.84
N LYS A 109 8.75 0.92 -6.67
CA LYS A 109 9.18 1.88 -7.68
C LYS A 109 10.03 2.93 -6.99
N GLU A 110 11.20 3.22 -7.54
CA GLU A 110 12.09 4.25 -7.01
C GLU A 110 11.44 5.64 -7.08
N CYS A 111 11.88 6.55 -6.20
CA CYS A 111 11.36 7.91 -6.13
C CYS A 111 11.96 8.79 -7.25
N GLU A 112 11.55 8.55 -8.49
CA GLU A 112 12.11 9.23 -9.67
C GLU A 112 11.05 9.94 -10.53
N TYR A 113 9.78 9.58 -10.37
CA TYR A 113 8.66 10.06 -11.18
C TYR A 113 8.26 11.48 -10.78
N ASN A 114 7.97 12.33 -11.76
CA ASN A 114 7.62 13.73 -11.54
C ASN A 114 6.12 13.94 -11.27
N SER A 115 5.29 12.97 -11.66
CA SER A 115 3.85 13.08 -11.55
C SER A 115 3.18 11.75 -11.25
N LEU A 116 1.98 11.82 -10.66
CA LEU A 116 1.18 10.63 -10.39
C LEU A 116 0.84 9.89 -11.69
N SER A 117 0.59 10.62 -12.76
CA SER A 117 0.32 10.06 -14.09
C SER A 117 1.48 9.20 -14.61
N GLU A 118 2.72 9.64 -14.43
CA GLU A 118 3.91 8.89 -14.88
C GLU A 118 4.03 7.54 -14.16
N ILE A 119 3.96 7.53 -12.83
CA ILE A 119 4.06 6.29 -12.06
C ILE A 119 2.86 5.35 -12.33
N LEU A 120 1.64 5.89 -12.43
CA LEU A 120 0.46 5.09 -12.78
C LEU A 120 0.56 4.48 -14.17
N LEU A 121 1.12 5.20 -15.14
CA LEU A 121 1.37 4.69 -16.48
C LEU A 121 2.42 3.57 -16.47
N GLU A 122 3.46 3.68 -15.65
CA GLU A 122 4.44 2.61 -15.48
C GLU A 122 3.82 1.35 -14.86
N TYR A 123 2.94 1.48 -13.88
CA TYR A 123 2.16 0.35 -13.37
C TYR A 123 1.28 -0.26 -14.45
N LYS A 124 0.58 0.55 -15.25
CA LYS A 124 -0.24 0.07 -16.37
C LYS A 124 0.59 -0.77 -17.33
N ARG A 125 1.75 -0.27 -17.77
CA ARG A 125 2.69 -1.01 -18.63
C ARG A 125 3.15 -2.32 -17.99
N SER A 126 3.46 -2.29 -16.69
CA SER A 126 3.86 -3.48 -15.93
C SER A 126 2.74 -4.52 -15.90
N TYR A 127 1.46 -4.12 -15.73
CA TYR A 127 0.33 -5.06 -15.85
C TYR A 127 0.21 -5.66 -17.24
N GLU A 128 0.35 -4.85 -18.29
CA GLU A 128 0.24 -5.31 -19.69
C GLU A 128 1.31 -6.37 -20.03
N ARG A 129 2.53 -6.26 -19.46
CA ARG A 129 3.57 -7.30 -19.60
C ARG A 129 3.17 -8.67 -19.05
N TRP A 130 2.27 -8.68 -18.07
CA TRP A 130 1.73 -9.90 -17.46
C TRP A 130 0.34 -10.26 -18.00
N SER A 131 0.00 -9.75 -19.19
CA SER A 131 -1.29 -9.99 -19.87
C SER A 131 -2.52 -9.53 -19.08
N HIS A 132 -2.33 -8.69 -18.06
CA HIS A 132 -3.43 -8.07 -17.34
C HIS A 132 -3.99 -6.90 -18.14
N ARG A 133 -5.31 -6.84 -18.29
CA ARG A 133 -6.02 -5.63 -18.70
C ARG A 133 -6.41 -4.82 -17.47
N LEU A 134 -5.91 -3.59 -17.36
CA LEU A 134 -6.26 -2.70 -16.25
C LEU A 134 -7.61 -2.02 -16.50
N HIS A 135 -8.59 -2.25 -15.62
CA HIS A 135 -9.95 -1.72 -15.76
C HIS A 135 -10.17 -0.45 -14.95
N LYS A 136 -9.64 -0.40 -13.74
CA LYS A 136 -9.93 0.69 -12.81
C LYS A 136 -8.76 0.92 -11.86
N ILE A 137 -8.33 2.17 -11.78
CA ILE A 137 -7.42 2.66 -10.75
C ILE A 137 -8.26 3.46 -9.75
N LYS A 138 -8.12 3.17 -8.46
CA LYS A 138 -8.72 3.96 -7.37
C LYS A 138 -7.58 4.58 -6.58
N ILE A 139 -7.58 5.89 -6.50
CA ILE A 139 -6.62 6.66 -5.71
C ILE A 139 -7.31 6.96 -4.37
N GLY A 140 -6.67 6.58 -3.26
CA GLY A 140 -7.16 6.90 -1.92
C GLY A 140 -6.84 8.34 -1.51
N ASN A 141 -7.11 8.67 -0.25
CA ASN A 141 -6.73 9.96 0.32
C ASN A 141 -5.31 9.90 0.89
N LEU A 142 -4.68 11.05 1.05
CA LEU A 142 -3.42 11.16 1.78
C LEU A 142 -3.58 10.62 3.21
N ILE A 143 -2.63 9.81 3.65
CA ILE A 143 -2.64 9.22 4.98
C ILE A 143 -1.96 10.19 5.96
N PRO A 144 -2.67 10.68 7.00
CA PRO A 144 -2.09 11.59 7.99
C PRO A 144 -1.03 10.89 8.85
N HIS A 145 0.01 11.62 9.25
CA HIS A 145 1.06 11.11 10.14
C HIS A 145 0.60 10.97 11.59
N GLU A 146 -0.35 11.82 12.00
CA GLU A 146 -0.96 11.71 13.31
C GLU A 146 -2.25 10.91 13.21
N ALA A 147 -2.39 9.93 14.11
CA ALA A 147 -3.71 9.37 14.37
C ALA A 147 -4.51 10.49 15.03
N SER A 148 -5.49 11.04 14.30
CA SER A 148 -6.45 12.00 14.86
C SER A 148 -6.88 11.52 16.26
N ARG A 149 -6.40 12.21 17.29
CA ARG A 149 -6.96 12.08 18.63
C ARG A 149 -8.41 12.49 18.47
N ARG A 150 -9.34 11.60 18.83
CA ARG A 150 -10.71 12.06 19.12
C ARG A 150 -10.53 13.09 20.23
N VAL A 151 -10.74 14.36 19.93
CA VAL A 151 -10.91 15.38 20.97
C VAL A 151 -12.16 14.93 21.71
N SER A 152 -11.98 14.37 22.90
CA SER A 152 -13.05 14.23 23.87
C SER A 152 -13.55 15.64 24.13
N ALA A 153 -14.72 15.97 23.58
CA ALA A 153 -15.44 17.18 23.91
C ALA A 153 -15.62 17.18 25.42
N VAL A 154 -14.90 18.07 26.10
CA VAL A 154 -15.16 18.40 27.50
C VAL A 154 -16.42 19.25 27.47
N PRO A 155 -17.53 18.82 28.09
CA PRO A 155 -18.68 19.70 28.25
C PRO A 155 -18.29 20.78 29.26
N SER A 156 -18.27 22.03 28.82
CA SER A 156 -18.40 23.22 29.68
C SER A 156 -19.79 23.33 30.26
#